data_AF-A0AAW1TQ64-F1
#
_entry.id   AF-A0AAW1TQ64-F1
#
_cell.length_a   1.000
_cell.length_b   1.000
_cell.length_c   1.000
_cell.angle_alpha   90.00
_cell.angle_beta   90.00
_cell.angle_gamma   90.00
#
_symmetry.space_group_name_H-M   'P 1'
#
loop_
_entity.id
_entity.type
_entity.pdbx_description
1 polymer ?
#
loop_
_entity_poly.entity_id
_entity_poly.type
_entity_poly.pdbx_seq_one_letter_code
_entity_poly.pdbx_strand_id
1 'polypeptide(L)'
;MNSTKPTCILCKTLQIIYYLIILCSYLTHVNCEQTNGTKTCAEVYEKGVEAYLDNKFQECVSYLENALVKYREYSKTLLNCRLKCRDEAEQSKPLNDIDIENLLFFEKILKNTLCLVKCKTTSTLNTEKYNINEELEHVFENRKPYEYLHLCYFQVKDLQKAASAAFTYLISHPEDKTMLATLKYYSSFDGVDMNEIVNYEARDYVYLYSHGAAAYEKKDWKSVINNMEESLTDFLQAGEECRAQCEGPFDHGWLPDFVPSIASKFHFSF
;
A
#
# COMPACT_ATOMS: atom_id res chain seq x y z
N MET A 1 73.42 5.30 -3.67
CA MET A 1 72.29 4.35 -3.60
C MET A 1 71.13 5.04 -2.88
N ASN A 2 70.28 5.76 -3.61
CA ASN A 2 69.06 6.36 -3.05
C ASN A 2 67.87 5.52 -3.51
N SER A 3 67.35 4.69 -2.60
CA SER A 3 66.16 3.85 -2.81
C SER A 3 64.91 4.68 -2.55
N THR A 4 64.18 5.02 -3.61
CA THR A 4 62.80 5.49 -3.55
C THR A 4 61.89 4.36 -3.06
N LYS A 5 61.11 4.61 -1.99
CA LYS A 5 60.03 3.70 -1.56
C LYS A 5 58.76 3.96 -2.36
N PRO A 6 58.04 2.94 -2.83
CA PRO A 6 56.84 3.10 -3.64
C PRO A 6 55.67 3.61 -2.80
N THR A 7 55.09 4.74 -3.19
CA THR A 7 53.84 5.25 -2.62
C THR A 7 52.68 4.38 -3.06
N CYS A 8 51.99 3.77 -2.09
CA CYS A 8 50.92 2.79 -2.29
C CYS A 8 49.71 3.42 -3.02
N ILE A 9 49.40 2.92 -4.21
CA ILE A 9 48.31 3.37 -5.09
C ILE A 9 46.94 3.26 -4.40
N LEU A 10 46.78 2.26 -3.52
CA LEU A 10 45.57 2.06 -2.68
C LEU A 10 45.26 3.25 -1.76
N CYS A 11 46.27 3.99 -1.29
CA CYS A 11 46.07 5.12 -0.39
C CYS A 11 45.52 6.35 -1.15
N LYS A 12 45.98 6.56 -2.39
CA LYS A 12 45.46 7.62 -3.26
C LYS A 12 44.02 7.34 -3.71
N THR A 13 43.66 6.08 -3.99
CA THR A 13 42.29 5.72 -4.38
C THR A 13 41.30 5.90 -3.24
N LEU A 14 41.66 5.55 -2.01
CA LEU A 14 40.81 5.77 -0.82
C LEU A 14 40.55 7.25 -0.56
N GLN A 15 41.57 8.09 -0.77
CA GLN A 15 41.45 9.53 -0.56
C GLN A 15 40.58 10.20 -1.64
N ILE A 16 40.66 9.75 -2.89
CA ILE A 16 39.79 10.22 -3.98
C ILE A 16 38.33 9.81 -3.75
N ILE A 17 38.09 8.57 -3.29
CA ILE A 17 36.74 8.10 -2.95
C ILE A 17 36.13 8.94 -1.82
N TYR A 18 36.92 9.27 -0.79
CA TYR A 18 36.50 10.16 0.30
C TYR A 18 36.11 11.55 -0.19
N TYR A 19 36.89 12.16 -1.09
CA TYR A 19 36.55 13.46 -1.67
C TYR A 19 35.33 13.41 -2.60
N LEU A 20 35.11 12.31 -3.34
CA LEU A 20 33.92 12.13 -4.17
C LEU A 20 32.64 11.96 -3.33
N ILE A 21 32.71 11.26 -2.19
CA ILE A 21 31.58 11.14 -1.25
C ILE A 21 31.23 12.50 -0.65
N ILE A 22 32.23 13.30 -0.29
CA ILE A 22 32.03 14.66 0.21
C ILE A 22 31.41 15.56 -0.88
N LEU A 23 31.91 15.51 -2.12
CA LEU A 23 31.33 16.26 -3.24
C LEU A 23 29.89 15.86 -3.57
N CYS A 24 29.54 14.58 -3.48
CA CYS A 24 28.16 14.11 -3.61
C CYS A 24 27.26 14.61 -2.47
N SER A 25 27.78 14.73 -1.24
CA SER A 25 27.02 15.29 -0.12
C SER A 25 26.71 16.78 -0.26
N TYR A 26 27.50 17.53 -1.06
CA TYR A 26 27.23 18.93 -1.38
C TYR A 26 26.29 19.14 -2.58
N LEU A 27 26.06 18.09 -3.40
CA LEU A 27 25.24 18.18 -4.63
C LEU A 27 23.80 17.67 -4.47
N THR A 28 23.40 17.19 -3.29
CA THR A 28 22.03 16.71 -3.03
C THR A 28 21.25 17.56 -2.03
N HIS A 29 21.37 18.89 -2.13
CA HIS A 29 20.30 19.76 -1.65
C HIS A 29 19.29 19.99 -2.77
N VAL A 30 18.71 18.89 -3.29
CA VAL A 30 17.31 18.96 -3.68
C VAL A 30 16.58 19.21 -2.39
N ASN A 31 16.12 20.44 -2.21
CA ASN A 31 15.23 20.79 -1.12
C ASN A 31 13.92 20.06 -1.38
N CYS A 32 13.87 18.78 -0.99
CA CYS A 32 12.62 18.06 -0.88
C CYS A 32 11.87 18.79 0.21
N GLU A 33 10.93 19.65 -0.20
CA GLU A 33 10.04 20.34 0.71
C GLU A 33 9.35 19.25 1.53
N GLN A 34 9.84 19.04 2.75
CA GLN A 34 9.18 18.19 3.73
C GLN A 34 7.86 18.88 4.02
N THR A 35 6.81 18.43 3.34
CA THR A 35 5.44 18.83 3.69
C THR A 35 5.22 18.36 5.12
N ASN A 36 5.28 19.32 6.04
CA ASN A 36 5.11 19.14 7.48
C ASN A 36 4.04 18.08 7.78
N GLY A 37 4.46 16.99 8.42
CA GLY A 37 3.68 15.79 8.68
C GLY A 37 2.61 15.95 9.76
N THR A 38 1.70 16.91 9.60
CA THR A 38 0.56 17.14 10.51
C THR A 38 -0.79 16.81 9.89
N LYS A 39 -0.91 16.75 8.55
CA LYS A 39 -2.20 16.52 7.87
C LYS A 39 -2.55 15.04 7.82
N THR A 40 -3.83 14.75 8.03
CA THR A 40 -4.46 13.43 7.92
C THR A 40 -4.55 12.97 6.46
N CYS A 41 -4.85 11.69 6.22
CA CYS A 41 -5.04 11.17 4.86
C CYS A 41 -6.21 11.86 4.15
N ALA A 42 -7.32 12.08 4.86
CA ALA A 42 -8.48 12.79 4.36
C ALA A 42 -8.12 14.22 3.88
N GLU A 43 -7.46 15.00 4.74
CA GLU A 43 -7.07 16.38 4.40
C GLU A 43 -6.08 16.45 3.24
N VAL A 44 -5.17 15.49 3.13
CA VAL A 44 -4.22 15.44 2.01
C VAL A 44 -4.92 15.06 0.72
N TYR A 45 -5.87 14.12 0.76
CA TYR A 45 -6.69 13.77 -0.41
C TYR A 45 -7.54 14.95 -0.89
N GLU A 46 -8.26 15.61 0.01
CA GLU A 46 -9.11 16.77 -0.28
C GLU A 46 -8.31 17.88 -0.97
N LYS A 47 -7.13 18.21 -0.44
CA LYS A 47 -6.22 19.20 -1.05
C LYS A 47 -5.73 18.80 -2.44
N GLY A 48 -5.55 17.51 -2.68
CA GLY A 48 -5.19 17.00 -4.02
C GLY A 48 -6.31 17.24 -5.03
N VAL A 49 -7.56 16.97 -4.63
CA VAL A 49 -8.74 17.22 -5.46
C VAL A 49 -8.96 18.73 -5.68
N GLU A 50 -8.85 19.55 -4.63
CA GLU A 50 -8.91 21.01 -4.74
C GLU A 50 -7.84 21.54 -5.71
N ALA A 51 -6.60 21.08 -5.59
CA ALA A 51 -5.51 21.47 -6.47
C ALA A 51 -5.79 21.10 -7.94
N TYR A 52 -6.45 19.97 -8.21
CA TYR A 52 -6.91 19.62 -9.55
C TYR A 52 -7.95 20.64 -10.07
N LEU A 53 -8.96 20.97 -9.26
CA LEU A 53 -10.01 21.94 -9.62
C LEU A 53 -9.44 23.36 -9.86
N ASP A 54 -8.42 23.73 -9.09
CA ASP A 54 -7.72 25.01 -9.20
C ASP A 54 -6.69 25.06 -10.36
N ASN A 55 -6.53 23.98 -11.13
CA ASN A 55 -5.50 23.82 -12.17
C ASN A 55 -4.05 23.88 -11.64
N LYS A 56 -3.83 23.59 -10.37
CA LYS A 56 -2.50 23.49 -9.73
C LYS A 56 -1.99 22.05 -9.84
N PHE A 57 -1.67 21.62 -11.05
CA PHE A 57 -1.44 20.20 -11.34
C PHE A 57 -0.22 19.59 -10.64
N GLN A 58 0.85 20.37 -10.41
CA GLN A 58 2.00 19.89 -9.62
C GLN A 58 1.62 19.61 -8.16
N GLU A 59 0.80 20.48 -7.56
CA GLU A 59 0.29 20.27 -6.20
C GLU A 59 -0.68 19.10 -6.16
N CYS A 60 -1.56 18.95 -7.17
CA CYS A 60 -2.44 17.81 -7.31
C CYS A 60 -1.67 16.48 -7.26
N VAL A 61 -0.60 16.35 -8.07
CA VAL A 61 0.25 15.15 -8.09
C VAL A 61 0.83 14.89 -6.70
N SER A 62 1.47 15.90 -6.09
CA SER A 62 2.11 15.78 -4.78
C SER A 62 1.14 15.35 -3.69
N TYR A 63 -0.03 16.00 -3.61
CA TYR A 63 -1.03 15.69 -2.60
C TYR A 63 -1.66 14.31 -2.82
N LEU A 64 -2.04 13.94 -4.05
CA LEU A 64 -2.67 12.64 -4.30
C LEU A 64 -1.70 11.46 -4.16
N GLU A 65 -0.44 11.58 -4.57
CA GLU A 65 0.59 10.56 -4.30
C GLU A 65 0.78 10.38 -2.78
N ASN A 66 0.83 11.48 -2.02
CA ASN A 66 0.94 11.44 -0.55
C ASN A 66 -0.30 10.80 0.09
N ALA A 67 -1.50 11.11 -0.40
CA ALA A 67 -2.74 10.51 0.07
C ALA A 67 -2.73 8.98 -0.12
N LEU A 68 -2.28 8.50 -1.29
CA LEU A 68 -2.11 7.05 -1.55
C LEU A 68 -1.12 6.40 -0.58
N VAL A 69 0.02 7.04 -0.31
CA VAL A 69 1.00 6.53 0.66
C VAL A 69 0.37 6.42 2.05
N LYS A 70 -0.30 7.47 2.53
CA LYS A 70 -0.98 7.47 3.83
C LYS A 70 -2.06 6.39 3.92
N TYR A 71 -2.88 6.23 2.87
CA TYR A 71 -3.92 5.20 2.85
C TYR A 71 -3.34 3.77 2.86
N ARG A 72 -2.24 3.52 2.13
CA ARG A 72 -1.54 2.22 2.18
C ARG A 72 -0.98 1.93 3.58
N GLU A 73 -0.40 2.94 4.24
CA GLU A 73 0.08 2.77 5.62
C GLU A 73 -1.06 2.48 6.59
N TYR A 74 -2.19 3.19 6.47
CA TYR A 74 -3.40 2.93 7.25
C TYR A 74 -3.87 1.49 7.06
N SER A 75 -4.08 1.09 5.80
CA SER A 75 -4.56 -0.24 5.43
C SER A 75 -3.66 -1.35 5.96
N LYS A 76 -2.34 -1.17 5.86
CA LYS A 76 -1.34 -2.10 6.38
C LYS A 76 -1.36 -2.17 7.91
N THR A 77 -1.50 -1.03 8.58
CA THR A 77 -1.55 -0.98 10.05
C THR A 77 -2.82 -1.67 10.57
N LEU A 78 -3.96 -1.40 9.96
CA LEU A 78 -5.24 -2.05 10.30
C LEU A 78 -5.17 -3.57 10.08
N LEU A 79 -4.66 -4.00 8.92
CA LEU A 79 -4.48 -5.41 8.60
C LEU A 79 -3.58 -6.12 9.61
N ASN A 80 -2.44 -5.52 9.96
CA ASN A 80 -1.52 -6.07 10.96
C ASN A 80 -2.18 -6.22 12.34
N CYS A 81 -3.00 -5.24 12.75
CA CYS A 81 -3.78 -5.36 13.98
C CYS A 81 -4.71 -6.57 13.93
N ARG A 82 -5.44 -6.76 12.83
CA ARG A 82 -6.41 -7.86 12.69
C ARG A 82 -5.75 -9.23 12.68
N LEU A 83 -4.71 -9.41 11.87
CA LEU A 83 -3.95 -10.68 11.82
C LEU A 83 -3.36 -11.02 13.18
N LYS A 84 -2.66 -10.06 13.81
CA LYS A 84 -2.03 -10.27 15.12
C LYS A 84 -3.05 -10.64 16.21
N CYS A 85 -4.17 -9.92 16.28
CA CYS A 85 -5.17 -10.16 17.32
C CYS A 85 -5.91 -11.49 17.12
N ARG A 86 -6.14 -11.89 15.86
CA ARG A 86 -6.67 -13.22 15.52
C ARG A 86 -5.71 -14.32 15.97
N ASP A 87 -4.42 -14.18 15.67
CA ASP A 87 -3.40 -15.18 16.03
C ASP A 87 -3.21 -15.26 17.56
N GLU A 88 -3.19 -14.12 18.27
CA GLU A 88 -3.13 -14.08 19.73
C GLU A 88 -4.35 -14.75 20.38
N ALA A 89 -5.55 -14.53 19.83
CA ALA A 89 -6.76 -15.17 20.32
C ALA A 89 -6.75 -16.69 20.09
N GLU A 90 -6.32 -17.15 18.92
CA GLU A 90 -6.22 -18.58 18.60
C GLU A 90 -5.19 -19.31 19.46
N GLN A 91 -4.06 -18.68 19.75
CA GLN A 91 -3.00 -19.24 20.59
C GLN A 91 -3.29 -19.10 22.10
N SER A 92 -4.35 -18.38 22.47
CA SER A 92 -4.66 -18.13 23.87
C SER A 92 -5.13 -19.40 24.57
N LYS A 93 -4.66 -19.60 25.81
CA LYS A 93 -5.14 -20.70 26.65
C LYS A 93 -6.55 -20.41 27.12
N PRO A 94 -7.48 -21.37 27.05
CA PRO A 94 -8.84 -21.18 27.53
C PRO A 94 -8.85 -20.99 29.04
N LEU A 95 -9.84 -20.26 29.56
CA LEU A 95 -10.02 -20.06 31.00
C LEU A 95 -10.51 -21.34 31.69
N ASN A 96 -11.17 -22.22 30.96
CA ASN A 96 -11.66 -23.52 31.42
C ASN A 96 -11.44 -24.55 30.31
N ASP A 97 -11.12 -25.79 30.66
CA ASP A 97 -10.91 -26.86 29.67
C ASP A 97 -12.21 -27.47 29.14
N ILE A 98 -13.36 -27.17 29.78
CA ILE A 98 -14.67 -27.69 29.38
C ILE A 98 -15.34 -26.74 28.39
N ASP A 99 -15.59 -27.23 27.18
CA ASP A 99 -16.36 -26.52 26.16
C ASP A 99 -17.86 -26.79 26.29
N ILE A 100 -18.53 -26.00 27.12
CA ILE A 100 -19.99 -26.03 27.27
C ILE A 100 -20.59 -25.05 26.26
N GLU A 101 -21.46 -25.52 25.38
CA GLU A 101 -22.22 -24.65 24.44
C GLU A 101 -21.34 -23.69 23.60
N ASN A 102 -20.13 -24.12 23.21
CA ASN A 102 -19.14 -23.32 22.48
C ASN A 102 -18.54 -22.14 23.28
N LEU A 103 -18.52 -22.23 24.62
CA LEU A 103 -17.92 -21.19 25.47
C LEU A 103 -16.47 -20.89 25.07
N LEU A 104 -15.71 -21.88 24.62
CA LEU A 104 -14.32 -21.66 24.17
C LEU A 104 -14.25 -20.80 22.91
N PHE A 105 -15.19 -20.97 21.99
CA PHE A 105 -15.30 -20.13 20.80
C PHE A 105 -15.61 -18.68 21.20
N PHE A 106 -16.61 -18.46 22.07
CA PHE A 106 -16.95 -17.10 22.52
C PHE A 106 -15.80 -16.45 23.30
N GLU A 107 -15.06 -17.21 24.10
CA GLU A 107 -13.87 -16.72 24.80
C GLU A 107 -12.82 -16.19 23.82
N LYS A 108 -12.55 -16.92 22.72
CA LYS A 108 -11.61 -16.47 21.67
C LYS A 108 -12.11 -15.19 20.99
N ILE A 109 -13.40 -15.08 20.71
CA ILE A 109 -14.01 -13.86 20.13
C ILE A 109 -13.84 -12.66 21.08
N LEU A 110 -14.05 -12.85 22.40
CA LEU A 110 -13.86 -11.79 23.40
C LEU A 110 -12.39 -11.36 23.49
N LYS A 111 -11.45 -12.31 23.47
CA LYS A 111 -10.01 -12.01 23.47
C LYS A 111 -9.56 -11.28 22.22
N ASN A 112 -10.00 -11.72 21.04
CA ASN A 112 -9.73 -11.02 19.78
C ASN A 112 -10.28 -9.59 19.83
N THR A 113 -11.52 -9.42 20.28
CA THR A 113 -12.16 -8.10 20.45
C THR A 113 -11.35 -7.17 21.35
N LEU A 114 -10.94 -7.65 22.52
CA LEU A 114 -10.17 -6.86 23.47
C LEU A 114 -8.82 -6.42 22.86
N CYS A 115 -8.16 -7.32 22.13
CA CYS A 115 -6.93 -7.01 21.41
C CYS A 115 -7.17 -5.93 20.34
N LEU A 116 -8.20 -6.06 19.51
CA LEU A 116 -8.52 -5.11 18.44
C LEU A 116 -8.77 -3.70 18.96
N VAL A 117 -9.57 -3.56 20.02
CA VAL A 117 -9.84 -2.28 20.68
C VAL A 117 -8.53 -1.64 21.15
N LYS A 118 -7.68 -2.41 21.84
CA LYS A 118 -6.38 -1.94 22.31
C LYS A 118 -5.43 -1.56 21.17
N CYS A 119 -5.40 -2.36 20.09
CA CYS A 119 -4.56 -2.12 18.94
C CYS A 119 -4.90 -0.77 18.31
N LYS A 120 -6.20 -0.54 18.03
CA LYS A 120 -6.71 0.71 17.44
C LYS A 120 -6.38 1.96 18.27
N THR A 121 -6.51 1.89 19.60
CA THR A 121 -6.15 3.02 20.47
C THR A 121 -4.64 3.28 20.47
N THR A 122 -3.82 2.24 20.47
CA THR A 122 -2.35 2.36 20.54
C THR A 122 -1.75 2.83 19.22
N SER A 123 -2.33 2.41 18.09
CA SER A 123 -1.83 2.72 16.73
C SER A 123 -2.44 3.98 16.11
N THR A 124 -3.22 4.76 16.88
CA THR A 124 -3.88 6.02 16.47
C THR A 124 -4.62 5.94 15.13
N LEU A 125 -5.21 4.78 14.81
CA LEU A 125 -5.81 4.49 13.49
C LEU A 125 -6.92 5.47 13.09
N ASN A 126 -7.62 6.10 14.05
CA ASN A 126 -8.81 6.92 13.76
C ASN A 126 -8.72 8.42 14.10
N THR A 127 -7.75 8.90 14.88
CA THR A 127 -7.89 10.22 15.52
C THR A 127 -6.87 11.29 15.12
N GLU A 128 -5.66 10.95 14.66
CA GLU A 128 -4.62 11.97 14.39
C GLU A 128 -3.85 11.77 13.10
N LYS A 129 -3.57 10.53 12.70
CA LYS A 129 -2.69 10.27 11.54
C LYS A 129 -3.43 10.14 10.22
N TYR A 130 -4.63 9.55 10.22
CA TYR A 130 -5.31 9.15 8.99
C TYR A 130 -6.72 9.75 8.82
N ASN A 131 -7.54 9.82 9.88
CA ASN A 131 -8.95 10.28 9.84
C ASN A 131 -9.74 9.63 8.69
N ILE A 132 -9.71 8.29 8.63
CA ILE A 132 -10.39 7.51 7.60
C ILE A 132 -11.80 7.19 8.06
N ASN A 133 -12.79 7.52 7.23
CA ASN A 133 -14.17 7.09 7.36
C ASN A 133 -14.54 6.13 6.22
N GLU A 134 -15.70 5.50 6.31
CA GLU A 134 -16.19 4.53 5.32
C GLU A 134 -16.25 5.12 3.89
N GLU A 135 -16.67 6.39 3.76
CA GLU A 135 -16.72 7.08 2.46
C GLU A 135 -15.34 7.19 1.83
N LEU A 136 -14.33 7.58 2.62
CA LEU A 136 -12.96 7.69 2.15
C LEU A 136 -12.36 6.30 1.85
N GLU A 137 -12.67 5.26 2.64
CA GLU A 137 -12.27 3.89 2.29
C GLU A 137 -12.79 3.51 0.91
N HIS A 138 -14.09 3.74 0.67
CA HIS A 138 -14.71 3.46 -0.62
C HIS A 138 -14.05 4.25 -1.77
N VAL A 139 -13.67 5.50 -1.56
CA VAL A 139 -12.92 6.30 -2.55
C VAL A 139 -11.60 5.62 -2.96
N PHE A 140 -10.82 5.15 -2.00
CA PHE A 140 -9.52 4.52 -2.29
C PHE A 140 -9.66 3.09 -2.82
N GLU A 141 -10.61 2.31 -2.30
CA GLU A 141 -10.92 0.96 -2.79
C GLU A 141 -11.38 0.99 -4.25
N ASN A 142 -12.19 1.99 -4.63
CA ASN A 142 -12.60 2.22 -6.02
C ASN A 142 -11.59 3.03 -6.83
N ARG A 143 -10.32 3.10 -6.39
CA ARG A 143 -9.21 3.67 -7.18
C ARG A 143 -9.43 5.11 -7.65
N LYS A 144 -10.33 5.88 -7.01
CA LYS A 144 -10.65 7.27 -7.39
C LYS A 144 -9.44 8.22 -7.39
N PRO A 145 -8.43 8.10 -6.50
CA PRO A 145 -7.22 8.92 -6.62
C PRO A 145 -6.50 8.75 -7.97
N TYR A 146 -6.57 7.58 -8.59
CA TYR A 146 -5.97 7.34 -9.91
C TYR A 146 -6.74 7.99 -11.05
N GLU A 147 -8.07 8.15 -10.90
CA GLU A 147 -8.92 8.91 -11.82
C GLU A 147 -8.50 10.40 -11.87
N TYR A 148 -8.10 10.98 -10.73
CA TYR A 148 -7.55 12.33 -10.72
C TYR A 148 -6.08 12.38 -11.16
N LEU A 149 -5.26 11.43 -10.68
CA LEU A 149 -3.83 11.43 -10.96
C LEU A 149 -3.52 11.31 -12.45
N HIS A 150 -4.25 10.51 -13.22
CA HIS A 150 -3.96 10.41 -14.66
C HIS A 150 -4.13 11.77 -15.37
N LEU A 151 -5.13 12.57 -14.96
CA LEU A 151 -5.35 13.91 -15.48
C LEU A 151 -4.24 14.86 -15.04
N CYS A 152 -3.87 14.84 -13.75
CA CYS A 152 -2.81 15.70 -13.23
C CYS A 152 -1.45 15.39 -13.87
N TYR A 153 -1.09 14.10 -14.03
CA TYR A 153 0.11 13.68 -14.75
C TYR A 153 0.12 14.14 -16.21
N PHE A 154 -1.00 14.00 -16.91
CA PHE A 154 -1.12 14.45 -18.29
C PHE A 154 -0.88 15.96 -18.42
N GLN A 155 -1.41 16.75 -17.48
CA GLN A 155 -1.23 18.21 -17.49
C GLN A 155 0.22 18.62 -17.22
N VAL A 156 0.92 17.92 -16.31
CA VAL A 156 2.37 18.15 -16.07
C VAL A 156 3.30 17.47 -17.08
N LYS A 157 2.73 16.86 -18.15
CA LYS A 157 3.45 16.19 -19.24
C LYS A 157 4.19 14.91 -18.86
N ASP A 158 3.81 14.27 -17.76
CA ASP A 158 4.29 12.93 -17.39
C ASP A 158 3.35 11.87 -18.00
N LEU A 159 3.50 11.64 -19.30
CA LEU A 159 2.59 10.79 -20.07
C LEU A 159 2.64 9.31 -19.64
N GLN A 160 3.82 8.80 -19.27
CA GLN A 160 4.00 7.41 -18.82
C GLN A 160 3.27 7.17 -17.50
N LYS A 161 3.40 8.08 -16.53
CA LYS A 161 2.64 7.99 -15.28
C LYS A 161 1.15 8.20 -15.50
N ALA A 162 0.74 9.07 -16.42
CA ALA A 162 -0.66 9.25 -16.79
C ALA A 162 -1.27 7.93 -17.31
N ALA A 163 -0.58 7.25 -18.23
CA ALA A 163 -0.99 5.95 -18.74
C ALA A 163 -1.05 4.88 -17.62
N SER A 164 -0.06 4.85 -16.72
CA SER A 164 -0.01 3.92 -15.59
C SER A 164 -1.14 4.16 -14.57
N ALA A 165 -1.47 5.42 -14.27
CA ALA A 165 -2.59 5.76 -13.40
C ALA A 165 -3.95 5.37 -14.03
N ALA A 166 -4.15 5.69 -15.32
CA ALA A 166 -5.35 5.28 -16.05
C ALA A 166 -5.51 3.75 -16.10
N PHE A 167 -4.40 3.04 -16.36
CA PHE A 167 -4.37 1.58 -16.33
C PHE A 167 -4.69 1.02 -14.94
N THR A 168 -4.09 1.59 -13.89
CA THR A 168 -4.37 1.19 -12.48
C THR A 168 -5.85 1.32 -12.15
N TYR A 169 -6.53 2.40 -12.58
CA TYR A 169 -7.97 2.56 -12.40
C TYR A 169 -8.79 1.51 -13.18
N LEU A 170 -8.41 1.23 -14.44
CA LEU A 170 -9.10 0.28 -15.32
C LEU A 170 -9.08 -1.16 -14.81
N ILE A 171 -8.06 -1.56 -14.05
CA ILE A 171 -8.01 -2.89 -13.43
C ILE A 171 -9.26 -3.16 -12.55
N SER A 172 -9.79 -2.13 -11.89
CA SER A 172 -11.02 -2.24 -11.08
C SER A 172 -12.30 -1.83 -11.83
N HIS A 173 -12.16 -1.15 -12.99
CA HIS A 173 -13.28 -0.64 -13.78
C HIS A 173 -13.14 -1.01 -15.27
N PRO A 174 -13.12 -2.32 -15.60
CA PRO A 174 -12.81 -2.78 -16.96
C PRO A 174 -13.84 -2.34 -18.02
N GLU A 175 -15.05 -1.98 -17.59
CA GLU A 175 -16.14 -1.54 -18.48
C GLU A 175 -16.20 -0.01 -18.68
N ASP A 176 -15.31 0.76 -18.05
CA ASP A 176 -15.25 2.22 -18.20
C ASP A 176 -14.72 2.59 -19.60
N LYS A 177 -15.66 2.78 -20.53
CA LYS A 177 -15.37 3.13 -21.93
C LYS A 177 -14.60 4.45 -22.06
N THR A 178 -14.83 5.40 -21.15
CA THR A 178 -14.15 6.70 -21.16
C THR A 178 -12.68 6.49 -20.81
N MET A 179 -12.40 5.78 -19.72
CA MET A 179 -11.01 5.52 -19.32
C MET A 179 -10.29 4.60 -20.32
N LEU A 180 -10.97 3.63 -20.93
CA LEU A 180 -10.41 2.81 -22.01
C LEU A 180 -9.97 3.67 -23.21
N ALA A 181 -10.81 4.61 -23.62
CA ALA A 181 -10.47 5.55 -24.68
C ALA A 181 -9.31 6.48 -24.28
N THR A 182 -9.27 6.93 -23.02
CA THR A 182 -8.17 7.73 -22.46
C THR A 182 -6.84 6.98 -22.48
N LEU A 183 -6.80 5.72 -22.03
CA LEU A 183 -5.58 4.92 -22.06
C LEU A 183 -5.11 4.70 -23.51
N LYS A 184 -6.03 4.42 -24.43
CA LYS A 184 -5.70 4.32 -25.86
C LYS A 184 -5.16 5.64 -26.41
N TYR A 185 -5.72 6.77 -26.00
CA TYR A 185 -5.21 8.08 -26.37
C TYR A 185 -3.78 8.30 -25.85
N TYR A 186 -3.50 8.00 -24.58
CA TYR A 186 -2.14 8.08 -24.04
C TYR A 186 -1.16 7.16 -24.75
N SER A 187 -1.57 5.94 -25.12
CA SER A 187 -0.74 4.98 -25.86
C SER A 187 -0.30 5.44 -27.26
N SER A 188 -0.93 6.50 -27.79
CA SER A 188 -0.61 7.04 -29.13
C SER A 188 0.52 8.07 -29.12
N PHE A 189 1.00 8.49 -27.95
CA PHE A 189 2.11 9.43 -27.83
C PHE A 189 3.45 8.70 -27.83
N ASP A 190 4.44 9.25 -28.54
CA ASP A 190 5.81 8.69 -28.59
C ASP A 190 6.51 8.62 -27.22
N GLY A 191 6.02 9.35 -26.22
CA GLY A 191 6.53 9.34 -24.84
C GLY A 191 5.92 8.27 -23.94
N VAL A 192 5.14 7.32 -24.47
CA VAL A 192 4.50 6.24 -23.71
C VAL A 192 4.93 4.88 -24.25
N ASP A 193 5.63 4.09 -23.44
CA ASP A 193 5.87 2.68 -23.70
C ASP A 193 4.82 1.84 -22.98
N MET A 194 4.00 1.14 -23.77
CA MET A 194 2.95 0.24 -23.26
C MET A 194 3.52 -0.94 -22.45
N ASN A 195 4.77 -1.33 -22.68
CA ASN A 195 5.42 -2.40 -21.92
C ASN A 195 5.92 -1.93 -20.55
N GLU A 196 6.07 -0.61 -20.35
CA GLU A 196 6.49 0.00 -19.09
C GLU A 196 5.30 0.58 -18.30
N ILE A 197 4.06 0.32 -18.73
CA ILE A 197 2.87 0.67 -17.97
C ILE A 197 2.76 -0.24 -16.75
N VAL A 198 2.57 0.37 -15.59
CA VAL A 198 2.48 -0.35 -14.32
C VAL A 198 1.09 -0.20 -13.70
N ASN A 199 0.59 -1.28 -13.12
CA ASN A 199 -0.50 -1.21 -12.15
C ASN A 199 0.11 -0.89 -10.78
N TYR A 200 -0.09 0.34 -10.29
CA TYR A 200 0.47 0.79 -9.01
C TYR A 200 -0.12 0.08 -7.78
N GLU A 201 -1.21 -0.68 -7.95
CA GLU A 201 -1.88 -1.45 -6.90
C GLU A 201 -1.70 -2.97 -7.09
N ALA A 202 -0.92 -3.41 -8.09
CA ALA A 202 -0.60 -4.82 -8.26
C ALA A 202 0.19 -5.34 -7.06
N ARG A 203 -0.18 -6.53 -6.58
CA ARG A 203 0.55 -7.26 -5.54
C ARG A 203 1.68 -8.07 -6.17
N ASP A 204 2.68 -8.42 -5.37
CA ASP A 204 3.90 -9.10 -5.83
C ASP A 204 3.61 -10.41 -6.56
N TYR A 205 2.62 -11.19 -6.09
CA TYR A 205 2.20 -12.43 -6.75
C TYR A 205 1.79 -12.24 -8.22
N VAL A 206 1.28 -11.06 -8.61
CA VAL A 206 0.89 -10.75 -10.00
C VAL A 206 2.14 -10.65 -10.88
N TYR A 207 3.17 -9.97 -10.38
CA TYR A 207 4.44 -9.84 -11.09
C TYR A 207 5.15 -11.20 -11.17
N LEU A 208 5.22 -11.94 -10.07
CA LEU A 208 5.82 -13.28 -10.02
C LEU A 208 5.12 -14.22 -11.02
N TYR A 209 3.79 -14.23 -11.06
CA TYR A 209 3.02 -15.02 -12.03
C TYR A 209 3.36 -14.64 -13.47
N SER A 210 3.40 -13.35 -13.78
CA SER A 210 3.74 -12.84 -15.12
C SER A 210 5.14 -13.26 -15.55
N HIS A 211 6.14 -13.15 -14.65
CA HIS A 211 7.51 -13.61 -14.92
C HIS A 211 7.58 -15.13 -15.11
N GLY A 212 6.82 -15.89 -14.32
CA GLY A 212 6.69 -17.34 -14.47
C GLY A 212 6.08 -17.72 -15.83
N ALA A 213 5.03 -17.02 -16.27
CA ALA A 213 4.40 -17.23 -17.58
C ALA A 213 5.36 -16.91 -18.73
N ALA A 214 6.10 -15.80 -18.65
CA ALA A 214 7.12 -15.44 -19.64
C ALA A 214 8.29 -16.45 -19.67
N ALA A 215 8.68 -17.02 -18.52
CA ALA A 215 9.68 -18.08 -18.45
C ALA A 215 9.18 -19.39 -19.07
N TYR A 216 7.88 -19.68 -18.95
CA TYR A 216 7.26 -20.86 -19.56
C TYR A 216 7.34 -20.81 -21.09
N GLU A 217 7.06 -19.65 -21.70
CA GLU A 217 7.21 -19.45 -23.14
C GLU A 217 8.64 -19.68 -23.62
N LYS A 218 9.63 -19.33 -22.77
CA LYS A 218 11.08 -19.53 -23.02
C LYS A 218 11.57 -20.93 -22.68
N LYS A 219 10.72 -21.81 -22.13
CA LYS A 219 11.06 -23.15 -21.62
C LYS A 219 12.15 -23.14 -20.53
N ASP A 220 12.26 -22.04 -19.79
CA ASP A 220 13.15 -21.94 -18.63
C ASP A 220 12.44 -22.52 -17.39
N TRP A 221 12.44 -23.85 -17.29
CA TRP A 221 11.71 -24.58 -16.25
C TRP A 221 12.13 -24.21 -14.83
N LYS A 222 13.41 -23.85 -14.63
CA LYS A 222 13.89 -23.45 -13.31
C LYS A 222 13.25 -22.14 -12.87
N SER A 223 13.24 -21.14 -13.75
CA SER A 223 12.59 -19.86 -13.47
C SER A 223 11.08 -20.01 -13.36
N VAL A 224 10.44 -20.88 -14.14
CA VAL A 224 9.01 -21.19 -14.01
C VAL A 224 8.69 -21.70 -12.60
N ILE A 225 9.40 -22.73 -12.12
CA ILE A 225 9.16 -23.32 -10.81
C ILE A 225 9.32 -22.26 -9.72
N ASN A 226 10.45 -21.55 -9.70
CA ASN A 226 10.72 -20.54 -8.68
C ASN A 226 9.64 -19.44 -8.64
N ASN A 227 9.32 -18.83 -9.78
CA ASN A 227 8.37 -17.73 -9.83
C ASN A 227 6.93 -18.20 -9.53
N MET A 228 6.53 -19.38 -10.00
CA MET A 228 5.16 -19.89 -9.77
C MET A 228 4.95 -20.35 -8.32
N GLU A 229 5.94 -20.99 -7.70
CA GLU A 229 5.85 -21.39 -6.28
C GLU A 229 5.79 -20.15 -5.38
N GLU A 230 6.65 -19.16 -5.61
CA GLU A 230 6.64 -17.90 -4.85
C GLU A 230 5.33 -17.12 -5.07
N SER A 231 4.86 -17.03 -6.32
CA SER A 231 3.56 -16.43 -6.65
C SER A 231 2.40 -17.11 -5.91
N LEU A 232 2.40 -18.44 -5.83
CA LEU A 232 1.36 -19.18 -5.12
C LEU A 232 1.38 -18.89 -3.62
N THR A 233 2.57 -18.87 -3.00
CA THR A 233 2.71 -18.52 -1.58
C THR A 233 2.18 -17.12 -1.30
N ASP A 234 2.61 -16.13 -2.08
CA ASP A 234 2.18 -14.74 -1.93
C ASP A 234 0.68 -14.55 -2.21
N PHE A 235 0.12 -15.28 -3.17
CA PHE A 235 -1.31 -15.27 -3.46
C PHE A 235 -2.14 -15.80 -2.28
N LEU A 236 -1.71 -16.92 -1.68
CA LEU A 236 -2.39 -17.50 -0.52
C LEU A 236 -2.32 -16.56 0.69
N GLN A 237 -1.17 -15.92 0.91
CA GLN A 237 -1.00 -14.90 1.94
C GLN A 237 -1.91 -13.69 1.68
N ALA A 238 -1.95 -13.18 0.45
CA ALA A 238 -2.87 -12.10 0.08
C ALA A 238 -4.35 -12.47 0.30
N GLY A 239 -4.70 -13.75 0.14
CA GLY A 239 -6.02 -14.28 0.47
C GLY A 239 -6.35 -14.23 1.97
N GLU A 240 -5.38 -14.53 2.84
CA GLU A 240 -5.50 -14.38 4.30
C GLU A 240 -5.65 -12.91 4.70
N GLU A 241 -4.87 -12.03 4.07
CA GLU A 241 -4.94 -10.59 4.30
C GLU A 241 -6.32 -10.02 3.90
N CYS A 242 -6.83 -10.45 2.74
CA CYS A 242 -8.17 -10.09 2.28
C CYS A 242 -9.24 -10.56 3.28
N ARG A 243 -9.17 -11.82 3.76
CA ARG A 243 -10.09 -12.33 4.79
C ARG A 243 -10.07 -11.49 6.07
N ALA A 244 -8.89 -11.12 6.55
CA ALA A 244 -8.75 -10.24 7.70
C ALA A 244 -9.32 -8.83 7.43
N GLN A 245 -9.23 -8.33 6.19
CA GLN A 245 -9.86 -7.07 5.82
C GLN A 245 -11.39 -7.15 5.75
N CYS A 246 -11.95 -8.32 5.38
CA CYS A 246 -13.38 -8.58 5.33
C CYS A 246 -14.07 -8.70 6.70
N GLU A 247 -13.35 -8.73 7.82
CA GLU A 247 -13.93 -8.60 9.18
C GLU A 247 -14.47 -7.17 9.48
N GLY A 248 -14.70 -6.38 8.43
CA GLY A 248 -15.17 -5.00 8.44
C GLY A 248 -16.59 -4.80 8.99
N PRO A 249 -17.12 -3.57 8.93
CA PRO A 249 -18.25 -3.13 9.72
C PRO A 249 -19.50 -3.96 9.46
N PHE A 250 -19.98 -4.64 10.50
CA PHE A 250 -21.39 -5.01 10.57
C PHE A 250 -22.12 -3.81 11.20
N ASP A 251 -22.89 -3.09 10.39
CA ASP A 251 -23.54 -1.85 10.81
C ASP A 251 -24.58 -2.08 11.93
N HIS A 252 -24.16 -1.73 13.14
CA HIS A 252 -25.03 -1.44 14.29
C HIS A 252 -24.75 -0.05 14.88
N GLY A 253 -24.08 0.84 14.13
CA GLY A 253 -23.89 2.26 14.48
C GLY A 253 -22.88 2.64 15.57
N TRP A 254 -22.22 1.70 16.28
CA TRP A 254 -21.29 2.05 17.38
C TRP A 254 -19.89 1.40 17.32
N LEU A 255 -19.67 0.34 16.53
CA LEU A 255 -18.36 -0.32 16.41
C LEU A 255 -18.15 -0.89 14.99
N PRO A 256 -17.15 -0.42 14.21
CA PRO A 256 -17.06 -0.71 12.77
C PRO A 256 -16.30 -2.01 12.43
N ASP A 257 -16.21 -2.97 13.36
CA ASP A 257 -15.62 -4.29 13.06
C ASP A 257 -16.60 -5.39 13.49
N PHE A 258 -16.75 -6.41 12.66
CA PHE A 258 -17.63 -7.56 12.90
C PHE A 258 -17.38 -8.24 14.25
N VAL A 259 -16.11 -8.54 14.57
CA VAL A 259 -15.72 -9.28 15.77
C VAL A 259 -16.10 -8.53 17.07
N PRO A 260 -15.69 -7.26 17.25
CA PRO A 260 -16.16 -6.43 18.35
C PRO A 260 -17.68 -6.22 18.40
N SER A 261 -18.35 -6.09 17.25
CA SER A 261 -19.81 -5.93 17.20
C SER A 261 -20.55 -7.17 17.70
N ILE A 262 -20.09 -8.37 17.33
CA ILE A 262 -20.64 -9.63 17.85
C ILE A 262 -20.36 -9.78 19.34
N ALA A 263 -19.13 -9.49 19.78
CA ALA A 263 -18.76 -9.56 21.19
C ALA A 263 -19.60 -8.65 22.08
N SER A 264 -19.87 -7.41 21.63
CA SER A 264 -20.68 -6.45 22.42
C SER A 264 -22.12 -6.91 22.64
N LYS A 265 -22.70 -7.69 21.71
CA LYS A 265 -24.03 -8.30 21.88
C LYS A 265 -24.08 -9.27 23.07
N PHE A 266 -22.96 -9.92 23.40
CA PHE A 266 -22.85 -10.80 24.57
C PHE A 266 -22.61 -10.04 25.89
N HIS A 267 -22.37 -8.72 25.84
CA HIS A 267 -22.21 -7.88 27.03
C HIS A 267 -23.53 -7.31 27.56
N PHE A 268 -24.58 -7.22 26.73
CA PHE A 268 -25.87 -6.59 27.09
C PHE A 268 -27.05 -7.57 27.24
N SER A 269 -26.78 -8.87 27.40
CA SER A 269 -27.83 -9.90 27.53
C SER A 269 -27.99 -10.49 28.94
N PHE A 270 -27.59 -9.76 29.99
CA PHE A 270 -27.87 -10.10 31.40
C PHE A 270 -28.46 -8.91 32.15
#